data_AF-A0A6A7Y1Z6-F1
#
_entry.id   AF-A0A6A7Y1Z6-F1
#
_cell.length_a   1.000
_cell.length_b   1.000
_cell.length_c   1.000
_cell.angle_alpha   90.00
_cell.angle_beta   90.00
_cell.angle_gamma   90.00
#
_symmetry.space_group_name_H-M   'P 1'
#
loop_
_entity.id
_entity.type
_entity.pdbx_description
1 polymer ?
#
loop_
_entity_poly.entity_id
_entity_poly.type
_entity_poly.pdbx_seq_one_letter_code
_entity_poly.pdbx_strand_id
1 'polypeptide(L)'
;MADRTKKVARILKVQQDMQKLADWRLATLRREAGELAVAQEEIVAVFNDDDRLHGILIDPMARRLRMLAAEADRVKVETVAQEQRVLVQSRKLKQTERLLERTTQEEERARERRELEALLDAVLAKRDASLP
;
A
#
# COMPACT_ATOMS: atom_id res chain seq x y z
N MET A 1 -0.43 24.06 -17.20
CA MET A 1 -0.10 22.61 -17.27
C MET A 1 0.81 22.18 -16.13
N ALA A 2 2.02 22.75 -15.93
CA ALA A 2 2.98 22.36 -14.87
C ALA A 2 2.43 22.19 -13.42
N ASP A 3 1.39 22.92 -13.04
CA ASP A 3 0.72 22.76 -11.74
C ASP A 3 -0.05 21.43 -11.63
N ARG A 4 -0.55 20.89 -12.75
CA ARG A 4 -1.24 19.60 -12.83
C ARG A 4 -0.27 18.44 -12.56
N THR A 5 0.90 18.41 -13.20
CA THR A 5 1.91 17.37 -12.91
C THR A 5 2.39 17.43 -11.46
N LYS A 6 2.63 18.62 -10.90
CA LYS A 6 2.98 18.79 -9.48
C LYS A 6 1.86 18.28 -8.56
N LYS A 7 0.59 18.54 -8.88
CA LYS A 7 -0.55 18.00 -8.13
C LYS A 7 -0.60 16.47 -8.18
N VAL A 8 -0.47 15.87 -9.36
CA VAL A 8 -0.48 14.41 -9.52
C VAL A 8 0.71 13.77 -8.80
N ALA A 9 1.90 14.37 -8.83
CA ALA A 9 3.06 13.89 -8.09
C ALA A 9 2.83 13.89 -6.57
N ARG A 10 2.16 14.91 -6.02
CA ARG A 10 1.75 14.92 -4.61
C ARG A 10 0.76 13.81 -4.27
N ILE A 11 -0.23 13.58 -5.15
CA ILE A 11 -1.19 12.48 -4.98
C ILE A 11 -0.45 11.13 -5.02
N LEU A 12 0.51 10.95 -5.93
CA LEU A 12 1.33 9.74 -6.00
C LEU A 12 2.04 9.47 -4.68
N LYS A 13 2.64 10.49 -4.07
CA LYS A 13 3.30 10.36 -2.76
C LYS A 13 2.32 9.88 -1.69
N VAL A 14 1.11 10.45 -1.63
CA VAL A 14 0.07 9.99 -0.70
C VAL A 14 -0.32 8.53 -0.97
N GLN A 15 -0.49 8.12 -2.23
CA GLN A 15 -0.82 6.73 -2.56
C GLN A 15 0.32 5.76 -2.16
N GLN A 16 1.57 6.17 -2.29
CA GLN A 16 2.72 5.37 -1.83
C GLN A 16 2.70 5.20 -0.31
N ASP A 17 2.42 6.26 0.43
CA ASP A 17 2.33 6.21 1.90
C ASP A 17 1.14 5.35 2.35
N MET A 18 -0.01 5.44 1.67
CA MET A 18 -1.18 4.59 1.92
C MET A 18 -0.90 3.11 1.64
N GLN A 19 -0.17 2.80 0.57
CA GLN A 19 0.24 1.42 0.26
C GLN A 19 1.16 0.87 1.35
N LYS A 20 2.19 1.62 1.74
CA LYS A 20 3.12 1.22 2.81
C LYS A 20 2.41 0.97 4.14
N LEU A 21 1.47 1.84 4.50
CA LEU A 21 0.68 1.68 5.71
C LEU A 21 -0.19 0.41 5.65
N ALA A 22 -0.80 0.13 4.49
CA ALA A 22 -1.61 -1.06 4.30
C ALA A 22 -0.76 -2.34 4.42
N ASP A 23 0.42 -2.35 3.82
CA ASP A 23 1.36 -3.47 3.88
C ASP A 23 1.87 -3.70 5.31
N TRP A 24 2.20 -2.62 6.03
CA TRP A 24 2.64 -2.69 7.42
C TRP A 24 1.55 -3.24 8.35
N ARG A 25 0.29 -2.83 8.16
CA ARG A 25 -0.83 -3.37 8.92
C ARG A 25 -1.05 -4.85 8.63
N LEU A 26 -0.92 -5.28 7.38
CA LEU A 26 -1.02 -6.69 7.01
C LEU A 26 0.10 -7.53 7.65
N ALA A 27 1.34 -7.04 7.62
CA ALA A 27 2.47 -7.69 8.27
C ALA A 27 2.25 -7.83 9.78
N THR A 28 1.68 -6.79 10.42
CA THR A 28 1.34 -6.81 11.85
C THR A 28 0.32 -7.91 12.16
N LEU A 29 -0.78 -7.98 11.40
CA LEU A 29 -1.82 -9.01 11.59
C LEU A 29 -1.28 -10.43 11.38
N ARG A 30 -0.38 -10.62 10.40
CA ARG A 30 0.28 -11.91 10.16
C ARG A 30 1.20 -12.32 11.31
N ARG A 31 1.92 -11.36 11.90
CA ARG A 31 2.75 -11.61 13.08
C ARG A 31 1.88 -12.02 14.27
N GLU A 32 0.81 -11.28 14.52
CA GLU A 32 -0.17 -11.57 15.59
C GLU A 32 -0.81 -12.95 15.41
N ALA A 33 -1.19 -13.32 14.19
CA ALA A 33 -1.69 -14.67 13.90
C ALA A 33 -0.66 -15.76 14.23
N GLY A 34 0.62 -15.52 13.95
CA GLY A 34 1.72 -16.43 14.31
C GLY A 34 1.92 -16.54 15.81
N GLU A 35 1.90 -15.42 16.54
CA GLU A 35 2.00 -15.40 18.01
C GLU A 35 0.85 -16.16 18.67
N LEU A 36 -0.38 -15.99 18.15
CA LEU A 36 -1.55 -16.72 18.62
C LEU A 36 -1.44 -18.23 18.34
N ALA A 37 -0.93 -18.62 17.18
CA ALA A 37 -0.72 -20.03 16.83
C ALA A 37 0.29 -20.69 17.79
N VAL A 38 1.42 -20.04 18.03
CA VAL A 38 2.44 -20.53 18.99
C VAL A 38 1.84 -20.67 20.40
N ALA A 39 1.09 -19.67 20.87
CA ALA A 39 0.46 -19.72 22.19
C ALA A 39 -0.58 -20.85 22.32
N GLN A 40 -1.29 -21.19 21.25
CA GLN A 40 -2.21 -22.33 21.23
C GLN A 40 -1.44 -23.66 21.26
N GLU A 41 -0.37 -23.78 20.46
CA GLU A 41 0.49 -24.96 20.42
C GLU A 41 1.15 -25.23 21.78
N GLU A 42 1.63 -24.20 22.47
CA GLU A 42 2.21 -24.30 23.81
C GLU A 42 1.20 -24.89 24.82
N ILE A 43 -0.05 -24.42 24.80
CA ILE A 43 -1.10 -24.95 25.69
C ILE A 43 -1.41 -26.42 25.36
N VAL A 44 -1.51 -26.76 24.08
CA VAL A 44 -1.74 -28.15 23.64
C VAL A 44 -0.57 -29.05 24.01
N ALA A 45 0.67 -28.58 23.87
CA ALA A 45 1.86 -29.32 24.26
C ALA A 45 1.85 -29.63 25.77
N VAL A 46 1.48 -28.67 26.61
CA VAL A 46 1.35 -28.89 28.06
C VAL A 46 0.26 -29.92 28.38
N PHE A 47 -0.87 -29.93 27.63
CA PHE A 47 -1.89 -30.97 27.77
C PHE A 47 -1.41 -32.38 27.41
N ASN A 48 -0.47 -32.51 26.49
CA ASN A 48 0.04 -33.81 26.03
C ASN A 48 1.15 -34.37 26.93
N ASP A 49 1.79 -33.55 27.78
CA ASP A 49 2.92 -33.92 28.64
C ASP A 49 2.44 -34.51 30.00
N ASP A 50 1.43 -35.38 29.91
CA ASP A 50 0.46 -35.95 30.90
C ASP A 50 0.93 -36.24 32.35
N ASP A 51 2.23 -36.24 32.64
CA ASP A 51 2.79 -36.56 33.97
C ASP A 51 2.66 -35.43 35.02
N ARG A 52 2.26 -34.21 34.64
CA ARG A 52 2.32 -33.02 35.54
C ARG A 52 1.03 -32.23 35.72
N LEU A 53 -0.03 -32.51 34.96
CA LEU A 53 -1.28 -31.76 35.07
C LEU A 53 -2.19 -32.39 36.12
N HIS A 54 -2.05 -31.94 37.37
CA HIS A 54 -3.12 -32.13 38.35
C HIS A 54 -4.39 -31.48 37.79
N GLY A 55 -5.51 -32.23 37.70
CA GLY A 55 -6.75 -31.85 36.99
C GLY A 55 -7.36 -30.47 37.32
N ILE A 56 -6.84 -29.79 38.34
CA ILE A 56 -7.11 -28.38 38.68
C ILE A 56 -6.73 -27.41 37.56
N LEU A 57 -5.72 -27.72 36.73
CA LEU A 57 -5.23 -26.82 35.68
C LEU A 57 -5.95 -26.97 34.32
N ILE A 58 -6.74 -28.03 34.14
CA ILE A 58 -7.42 -28.34 32.86
C ILE A 58 -8.43 -27.24 32.49
N ASP A 59 -9.30 -26.85 33.43
CA ASP A 59 -10.37 -25.88 33.19
C ASP A 59 -9.86 -24.47 32.84
N PRO A 60 -8.89 -23.89 33.58
CA PRO A 60 -8.28 -22.62 33.22
C PRO A 60 -7.60 -22.65 31.85
N MET A 61 -6.88 -23.73 31.51
CA MET A 61 -6.17 -23.85 30.24
C MET A 61 -7.14 -24.02 29.06
N ALA A 62 -8.20 -24.83 29.20
CA ALA A 62 -9.25 -24.97 28.20
C ALA A 62 -10.00 -23.65 27.96
N ARG A 63 -10.19 -22.84 29.01
CA ARG A 63 -10.76 -21.48 28.85
C ARG A 63 -9.80 -20.57 28.09
N ARG A 64 -8.52 -20.58 28.42
CA ARG A 64 -7.50 -19.80 27.72
C ARG A 64 -7.39 -20.18 26.24
N LEU A 65 -7.38 -21.47 25.93
CA LEU A 65 -7.36 -21.97 24.56
C LEU A 65 -8.57 -21.47 23.75
N ARG A 66 -9.78 -21.52 24.33
CA ARG A 66 -10.99 -20.97 23.69
C ARG A 66 -10.89 -19.46 23.42
N MET A 67 -10.31 -18.69 24.35
CA MET A 67 -10.11 -17.25 24.14
C MET A 67 -9.10 -16.99 23.01
N LEU A 68 -7.98 -17.73 22.99
CA LEU A 68 -6.97 -17.62 21.92
C LEU A 68 -7.53 -18.01 20.56
N ALA A 69 -8.37 -19.05 20.49
CA ALA A 69 -9.02 -19.48 19.26
C ALA A 69 -9.98 -18.40 18.74
N ALA A 70 -10.80 -17.82 19.62
CA ALA A 70 -11.70 -16.73 19.25
C ALA A 70 -10.94 -15.49 18.75
N GLU A 71 -9.79 -15.18 19.34
CA GLU A 71 -8.93 -14.08 18.88
C GLU A 71 -8.26 -14.40 17.54
N ALA A 72 -7.80 -15.63 17.34
CA ALA A 72 -7.24 -16.07 16.06
C ALA A 72 -8.27 -15.96 14.92
N ASP A 73 -9.52 -16.31 15.18
CA ASP A 73 -10.61 -16.15 14.20
C ASP A 73 -10.84 -14.67 13.85
N ARG A 74 -10.80 -13.77 14.83
CA ARG A 74 -10.90 -12.32 14.58
C ARG A 74 -9.75 -11.81 13.72
N VAL A 75 -8.50 -12.13 14.11
CA VAL A 75 -7.30 -11.73 13.37
C VAL A 75 -7.33 -12.28 11.95
N LYS A 76 -7.82 -13.51 11.75
CA LYS A 76 -7.99 -14.11 10.42
C LYS A 76 -8.96 -13.32 9.55
N VAL A 77 -10.13 -12.96 10.09
CA VAL A 77 -11.13 -12.13 9.36
C VAL A 77 -10.54 -10.75 9.02
N GLU A 78 -9.86 -10.11 9.99
CA GLU A 78 -9.18 -8.83 9.75
C GLU A 78 -8.09 -8.94 8.69
N THR A 79 -7.32 -10.03 8.68
CA THR A 79 -6.26 -10.29 7.70
C THR A 79 -6.83 -10.34 6.29
N VAL A 80 -7.90 -11.12 6.07
CA VAL A 80 -8.56 -11.22 4.75
C VAL A 80 -9.07 -9.84 4.29
N ALA A 81 -9.69 -9.08 5.20
CA ALA A 81 -10.15 -7.74 4.87
C ALA A 81 -8.97 -6.80 4.54
N GLN A 82 -7.85 -6.93 5.25
CA GLN A 82 -6.66 -6.11 5.04
C GLN A 82 -5.94 -6.47 3.72
N GLU A 83 -5.88 -7.75 3.34
CA GLU A 83 -5.36 -8.19 2.03
C GLU A 83 -6.12 -7.52 0.89
N GLN A 84 -7.45 -7.46 0.99
CA GLN A 84 -8.26 -6.75 0.01
C GLN A 84 -7.95 -5.24 -0.03
N ARG A 85 -7.68 -4.61 1.12
CA ARG A 85 -7.27 -3.19 1.16
C ARG A 85 -5.92 -2.98 0.50
N VAL A 86 -4.94 -3.85 0.72
CA VAL A 86 -3.63 -3.81 0.05
C VAL A 86 -3.80 -3.84 -1.46
N LEU A 87 -4.63 -4.76 -1.99
CA LEU A 87 -4.91 -4.84 -3.42
C LEU A 87 -5.54 -3.54 -3.97
N VAL A 88 -6.47 -2.95 -3.23
CA VAL A 88 -7.10 -1.68 -3.62
C VAL A 88 -6.08 -0.54 -3.65
N GLN A 89 -5.23 -0.40 -2.63
CA GLN A 89 -4.21 0.64 -2.60
C GLN A 89 -3.17 0.44 -3.72
N SER A 90 -2.78 -0.80 -4.01
CA SER A 90 -1.84 -1.11 -5.08
C SER A 90 -2.40 -0.72 -6.45
N ARG A 91 -3.70 -0.97 -6.68
CA ARG A 91 -4.38 -0.53 -7.91
C ARG A 91 -4.42 1.00 -8.01
N LYS A 92 -4.74 1.71 -6.93
CA LYS A 92 -4.78 3.18 -6.91
C LYS A 92 -3.40 3.80 -7.15
N LEU A 93 -2.37 3.23 -6.53
CA LEU A 93 -0.98 3.60 -6.76
C LEU A 93 -0.65 3.45 -8.25
N LYS A 94 -0.93 2.28 -8.84
CA LYS A 94 -0.62 2.04 -10.26
C LYS A 94 -1.37 2.95 -11.21
N GLN A 95 -2.63 3.26 -10.92
CA GLN A 95 -3.41 4.23 -11.69
C GLN A 95 -2.81 5.63 -11.61
N THR A 96 -2.35 6.04 -10.42
CA THR A 96 -1.76 7.37 -10.21
C THR A 96 -0.40 7.49 -10.90
N GLU A 97 0.43 6.44 -10.89
CA GLU A 97 1.67 6.38 -11.67
C GLU A 97 1.42 6.62 -13.16
N ARG A 98 0.45 5.89 -13.73
CA ARG A 98 0.07 6.06 -15.15
C ARG A 98 -0.46 7.45 -15.45
N LEU A 99 -1.21 8.05 -14.52
CA LEU A 99 -1.71 9.41 -14.68
C LEU A 99 -0.56 10.42 -14.67
N LEU A 100 0.44 10.23 -13.79
CA LEU A 100 1.62 11.08 -13.75
C LEU A 100 2.39 11.00 -15.07
N GLU A 101 2.68 9.78 -15.54
CA GLU A 101 3.37 9.53 -16.81
C GLU A 101 2.67 10.25 -17.98
N ARG A 102 1.36 10.08 -18.12
CA ARG A 102 0.57 10.75 -19.17
C ARG A 102 0.64 12.27 -19.07
N THR A 103 0.49 12.82 -17.86
CA THR A 103 0.48 14.28 -17.66
C THR A 103 1.87 14.88 -17.96
N THR A 104 2.94 14.18 -17.61
CA THR A 104 4.32 14.58 -17.95
C THR A 104 4.52 14.59 -19.47
N GLN A 105 4.10 13.53 -20.17
CA GLN A 105 4.20 13.47 -21.64
C GLN A 105 3.39 14.57 -22.33
N GLU A 106 2.18 14.86 -21.84
CA GLU A 106 1.35 15.98 -22.32
C GLU A 106 2.08 17.33 -22.14
N GLU A 107 2.73 17.53 -20.99
CA GLU A 107 3.50 18.74 -20.71
C GLU A 107 4.73 18.91 -21.58
N GLU A 108 5.48 17.83 -21.81
CA GLU A 108 6.65 17.82 -22.68
C GLU A 108 6.27 18.17 -24.12
N ARG A 109 5.25 17.50 -24.67
CA ARG A 109 4.75 17.80 -26.02
C ARG A 109 4.26 19.24 -26.14
N ALA A 110 3.56 19.74 -25.12
CA ALA A 110 3.11 21.14 -25.10
C ALA A 110 4.27 22.13 -24.96
N ARG A 111 5.37 21.75 -24.33
CA ARG A 111 6.59 22.55 -24.25
C ARG A 111 7.30 22.57 -25.61
N GLU A 112 7.57 21.41 -26.19
CA GLU A 112 8.19 21.26 -27.52
C GLU A 112 7.45 22.05 -28.60
N ARG A 113 6.11 21.96 -28.60
CA ARG A 113 5.29 22.73 -29.55
C ARG A 113 5.48 24.23 -29.39
N ARG A 114 5.50 24.75 -28.15
CA ARG A 114 5.70 26.18 -27.87
C ARG A 114 7.10 26.64 -28.25
N GLU A 115 8.11 25.80 -28.02
CA GLU A 115 9.49 26.08 -28.42
C GLU A 115 9.62 26.15 -29.95
N LEU A 116 8.97 25.24 -30.68
CA LEU A 116 8.93 25.26 -32.14
C LEU A 116 8.21 26.50 -32.69
N GLU A 117 7.05 26.85 -32.15
CA GLU A 117 6.31 28.06 -32.51
C GLU A 117 7.19 29.31 -32.31
N ALA A 118 7.87 29.43 -31.16
CA ALA A 118 8.78 30.54 -30.87
C ALA A 118 9.99 30.61 -31.82
N LEU A 119 10.54 29.46 -32.23
CA LEU A 119 11.63 29.41 -33.21
C LEU A 119 11.17 29.85 -34.61
N LEU A 120 9.98 29.44 -35.03
CA LEU A 120 9.39 29.86 -36.31
C LEU A 120 9.15 31.38 -36.33
N ASP A 121 8.57 31.93 -35.26
CA ASP A 121 8.35 33.37 -35.12
C ASP A 121 9.68 34.14 -35.18
N ALA A 122 10.73 33.65 -34.51
CA ALA A 122 12.05 34.28 -34.56
C ALA A 122 12.67 34.25 -35.97
N VAL A 123 12.48 33.17 -36.73
CA VAL A 123 12.97 33.06 -38.10
C VAL A 123 12.21 34.00 -39.04
N LEU A 124 10.88 34.07 -38.91
CA LEU A 124 10.05 34.98 -39.71
C LEU A 124 10.38 36.45 -39.41
N ALA A 125 10.44 36.83 -38.14
CA ALA A 125 10.79 38.20 -37.73
C ALA A 125 12.17 38.64 -38.24
N LYS A 126 13.15 37.72 -38.27
CA LYS A 126 14.49 38.00 -38.82
C LYS A 126 14.47 38.19 -40.34
N ARG A 127 13.57 37.50 -41.04
CA ARG A 127 13.39 37.60 -42.50
C ARG A 127 12.74 38.93 -42.87
N ASP A 128 11.73 39.37 -42.13
CA ASP A 128 11.08 40.67 -42.30
C ASP A 128 12.03 41.84 -41.99
N ALA A 129 12.88 41.70 -40.97
CA ALA A 129 13.92 42.69 -40.65
C ALA A 129 15.05 42.79 -41.69
N SER A 130 15.12 41.85 -42.64
CA SER A 130 16.17 41.77 -43.67
C SER A 130 15.73 42.20 -45.08
N LEU A 131 14.48 42.64 -45.25
CA LEU A 131 13.95 43.16 -46.51
C LEU A 131 13.70 44.68 -46.39
N PRO A 132 14.39 45.53 -47.19
CA PRO A 132 14.15 46.98 -47.24
C PRO A 132 12.87 47.36 -47.99
#